data_AF-A0A2S8V808-F1
#
_entry.id   AF-A0A2S8V808-F1
#
_cell.length_a   1.000
_cell.length_b   1.000
_cell.length_c   1.000
_cell.angle_alpha   90.00
_cell.angle_beta   90.00
_cell.angle_gamma   90.00
#
_symmetry.space_group_name_H-M   'P 1'
#
loop_
_entity.id
_entity.type
_entity.pdbx_description
1 polymer ?
#
loop_
_entity_poly.entity_id
_entity_poly.type
_entity_poly.pdbx_seq_one_letter_code
_entity_poly.pdbx_strand_id
1 'polypeptide(L)' 'MLDDSKEFCPFCNANLQGDPIPKEIQHHYGSTHFSRKIGITDLWLDRIIKWRCPDCNEEWVRKFGER' A
#
# COMPACT_ATOMS: atom_id res chain seq x y z
N MET A 1 -7.59 -17.63 4.66
CA MET A 1 -7.70 -17.34 3.21
C MET A 1 -6.93 -16.05 2.98
N LEU A 2 -6.13 -15.94 1.92
CA LEU A 2 -5.42 -14.68 1.65
C LEU A 2 -6.47 -13.67 1.17
N ASP A 3 -6.69 -12.59 1.92
CA ASP A 3 -7.68 -11.58 1.59
C ASP A 3 -7.25 -10.75 0.38
N ASP A 4 -8.20 -10.47 -0.51
CA ASP A 4 -8.01 -9.55 -1.62
C ASP A 4 -7.74 -8.15 -1.04
N SER A 5 -6.48 -7.71 -1.09
CA SER A 5 -6.02 -6.48 -0.43
C SER A 5 -6.32 -5.23 -1.26
N LYS A 6 -7.51 -5.21 -1.88
CA LYS A 6 -7.99 -4.11 -2.73
C LYS A 6 -8.07 -2.84 -1.91
N GLU A 7 -7.19 -1.91 -2.22
CA GLU A 7 -7.17 -0.57 -1.65
C GLU A 7 -7.36 0.44 -2.77
N PHE A 8 -8.12 1.49 -2.49
CA PHE A 8 -8.42 2.56 -3.44
C PHE A 8 -7.87 3.88 -2.94
N CYS A 9 -7.43 4.74 -3.85
CA CYS A 9 -7.04 6.10 -3.49
C CYS A 9 -8.23 6.87 -2.93
N PRO A 10 -8.12 7.50 -1.74
CA PRO A 10 -9.23 8.25 -1.16
C PRO A 10 -9.59 9.53 -1.93
N PHE A 11 -8.75 9.97 -2.87
CA PHE A 11 -8.94 11.22 -3.62
C PHE A 11 -9.46 11.01 -5.05
N CYS A 12 -8.87 10.04 -5.78
CA CYS A 12 -9.24 9.77 -7.17
C CYS A 12 -9.92 8.41 -7.38
N ASN A 13 -10.08 7.61 -6.32
CA ASN A 13 -10.63 6.27 -6.36
C ASN A 13 -9.88 5.29 -7.29
N ALA A 14 -8.63 5.61 -7.68
CA ALA A 14 -7.79 4.70 -8.44
C ALA A 14 -7.51 3.42 -7.64
N ASN A 15 -7.53 2.28 -8.32
CA ASN A 15 -7.17 1.00 -7.71
C ASN A 15 -5.66 0.95 -7.44
N LEU A 16 -5.29 0.85 -6.16
CA LEU A 16 -3.92 0.80 -5.69
C LEU A 16 -3.40 -0.64 -5.53
N GLN A 17 -4.16 -1.65 -5.98
CA GLN A 17 -3.68 -3.01 -6.15
C GLN A 17 -2.68 -3.08 -7.29
N GLY A 18 -1.51 -3.65 -7.00
CA GLY A 18 -0.44 -3.90 -7.96
C GLY A 18 -0.51 -5.30 -8.54
N ASP A 19 0.61 -5.73 -9.11
CA ASP A 19 0.75 -7.04 -9.72
C ASP A 19 0.56 -8.19 -8.71
N PRO A 20 0.09 -9.36 -9.17
CA PRO A 20 -0.01 -10.54 -8.32
C PRO A 20 1.37 -10.93 -7.79
N ILE A 21 1.42 -11.29 -6.51
CA ILE A 21 2.63 -11.83 -5.89
C ILE A 21 2.86 -13.24 -6.45
N PRO A 22 4.06 -13.57 -6.98
CA PRO A 22 4.36 -14.90 -7.47
C PRO A 22 4.07 -15.98 -6.41
N LYS A 23 3.39 -17.06 -6.80
CA LYS A 23 2.92 -18.11 -5.87
C LYS A 23 4.04 -18.70 -5.02
N GLU A 24 5.24 -18.80 -5.58
CA GLU A 24 6.43 -19.34 -4.91
C GLU A 24 6.82 -18.53 -3.68
N ILE A 25 6.67 -17.20 -3.72
CA ILE A 25 7.04 -16.30 -2.62
C ILE A 25 5.83 -15.80 -1.83
N GLN A 26 4.61 -16.07 -2.32
CA GLN A 26 3.36 -15.57 -1.73
C GLN A 26 3.20 -15.96 -0.26
N HIS A 27 3.78 -17.08 0.18
CA HIS A 27 3.76 -17.52 1.57
C HIS A 27 4.53 -16.60 2.54
N HIS A 28 5.43 -15.75 2.03
CA HIS A 28 6.10 -14.70 2.82
C HIS A 28 5.22 -13.46 3.04
N TYR A 29 4.08 -13.38 2.35
CA TYR A 29 3.21 -12.22 2.35
C TYR A 29 1.82 -12.57 2.87
N GLY A 30 1.20 -11.64 3.59
CA GLY A 30 -0.20 -11.76 4.01
C GLY A 30 -1.21 -11.38 2.94
N SER A 31 -0.78 -11.23 1.68
CA SER A 31 -1.59 -10.69 0.58
C SER A 31 -1.39 -11.48 -0.71
N THR A 32 -2.31 -11.34 -1.65
CA THR A 32 -2.22 -11.93 -2.98
C THR A 32 -1.54 -11.04 -4.01
N HIS A 33 -1.50 -9.73 -3.77
CA HIS A 33 -1.01 -8.72 -4.72
C HIS A 33 -0.09 -7.71 -4.01
N PHE A 34 0.83 -7.12 -4.76
CA PHE A 34 1.60 -5.97 -4.28
C PHE A 34 0.70 -4.72 -4.16
N SER A 35 1.16 -3.69 -3.45
CA SER A 35 0.51 -2.39 -3.43
C SER A 35 1.24 -1.40 -4.34
N ARG A 36 0.48 -0.58 -5.07
CA ARG A 36 1.00 0.52 -5.91
C ARG A 36 1.24 1.81 -5.11
N LYS A 37 0.94 1.84 -3.82
CA LYS A 37 1.16 3.01 -2.97
C LYS A 37 2.63 3.38 -2.91
N ILE A 38 2.91 4.68 -3.01
CA ILE A 38 4.25 5.22 -2.78
C ILE A 38 4.35 5.60 -1.30
N GLY A 39 5.27 4.98 -0.58
CA GLY A 39 5.56 5.31 0.82
C GLY A 39 6.51 6.51 0.91
N ILE A 40 6.08 7.57 1.60
CA ILE A 40 6.96 8.69 1.95
C ILE A 40 7.55 8.38 3.32
N THR A 41 8.84 8.05 3.32
CA THR A 41 9.58 7.65 4.52
C THR A 41 10.27 8.84 5.16
N ASP A 42 10.16 8.94 6.49
CA ASP A 42 11.02 9.79 7.29
C ASP A 42 12.22 8.96 7.75
N LEU A 43 13.44 9.40 7.40
CA LEU A 43 14.67 8.67 7.69
C LEU A 43 15.05 8.70 9.17
N TRP A 44 14.62 9.72 9.92
CA TRP A 44 14.91 9.84 11.35
C TRP A 44 14.02 8.93 12.19
N LEU A 45 12.77 8.75 11.77
CA LEU A 45 11.78 7.88 12.40
C LEU A 45 11.80 6.45 11.85
N ASP A 46 12.63 6.18 10.84
CA ASP A 46 12.75 4.91 10.11
C ASP A 46 11.39 4.30 9.74
N ARG A 47 10.48 5.15 9.22
CA ARG A 47 9.12 4.70 8.92
C ARG A 47 8.44 5.54 7.85
N ILE A 48 7.47 4.91 7.20
CA ILE A 48 6.54 5.60 6.31
C ILE A 48 5.64 6.51 7.15
N ILE A 49 5.63 7.80 6.84
CA ILE A 49 4.82 8.83 7.52
C ILE A 49 3.59 9.23 6.70
N LYS A 50 3.66 9.08 5.37
CA LYS A 50 2.56 9.36 4.45
C LYS A 50 2.54 8.36 3.31
N TRP A 51 1.38 8.21 2.71
CA TRP A 51 1.18 7.51 1.45
C TRP A 51 0.92 8.52 0.35
N ARG A 52 1.33 8.19 -0.87
CA ARG A 52 1.05 8.97 -2.08
C ARG A 52 0.45 8.08 -3.15
N CYS A 53 -0.56 8.61 -3.83
CA CYS A 53 -1.17 7.95 -4.99
C CYS A 53 -0.27 8.13 -6.22
N PRO A 54 0.06 7.05 -6.96
CA PRO A 54 0.83 7.16 -8.20
C PRO A 54 0.03 7.81 -9.35
N ASP A 55 -1.31 7.76 -9.31
CA ASP A 55 -2.17 8.23 -10.40
C ASP A 55 -2.56 9.71 -10.26
N CYS A 56 -2.93 10.19 -9.07
CA CYS A 56 -3.33 11.59 -8.84
C CYS A 56 -2.32 12.43 -8.04
N ASN A 57 -1.23 11.83 -7.55
CA ASN A 57 -0.19 12.48 -6.74
C ASN A 57 -0.63 13.03 -5.37
N GLU A 58 -1.89 12.88 -4.97
CA GLU A 58 -2.36 13.26 -3.64
C GLU A 58 -1.69 12.42 -2.54
N GLU A 59 -1.46 13.05 -1.39
CA GLU A 59 -0.78 12.47 -0.23
C GLU A 59 -1.72 12.38 0.97
N TRP A 60 -1.64 11.30 1.75
CA TRP A 60 -2.37 11.17 3.01
C TRP A 60 -1.50 10.62 4.12
N VAL A 61 -1.79 11.07 5.35
CA VAL A 61 -1.07 10.62 6.54
C VAL A 61 -1.27 9.13 6.73
N ARG A 62 -0.18 8.41 7.02
CA ARG A 62 -0.27 7.01 7.41
C ARG A 62 -0.98 6.95 8.76
N LYS A 63 -2.14 6.27 8.82
CA LYS A 63 -2.81 5.99 10.09
C LYS A 63 -1.89 5.12 10.96
N PHE A 64 -1.52 5.63 12.13
CA PHE A 64 -0.75 4.89 13.12
C PHE A 64 -1.73 4.31 14.15
N GLY A 65 -1.81 2.98 14.26
CA GLY A 65 -2.44 2.34 15.41
C GLY A 65 -3.93 1.98 15.34
N GLU A 66 -4.52 1.84 14.15
CA GLU A 66 -5.82 1.14 14.03
C GLU A 66 -5.53 -0.27 13.52
N ARG A 67 -5.51 -1.23 14.45
CA ARG A 67 -5.34 -2.67 14.18
C ARG A 67 -6.71 -3.33 14.16
#